data_AF-A0A7X7IB22-F1
#
_entry.id   AF-A0A7X7IB22-F1
#
_cell.length_a   1.000
_cell.length_b   1.000
_cell.length_c   1.000
_cell.angle_alpha   90.00
_cell.angle_beta   90.00
_cell.angle_gamma   90.00
#
_symmetry.space_group_name_H-M   'P 1'
#
loop_
_entity.id
_entity.type
_entity.pdbx_description
1 polymer ?
#
loop_
_entity_poly.entity_id
_entity_poly.type
_entity_poly.pdbx_seq_one_letter_code
_entity_poly.pdbx_strand_id
1 'polypeptide(L)' 'RKLYEADTVIYATGRQSLQAEADALRFCAPEFYQIGDCFFPRNVLEATRAAFAIARDL' A
#
# COMPACT_ATOMS: atom_id res chain seq x y z
N ARG A 1 10.31 19.00 28.65
CA ARG A 1 10.21 17.71 27.92
C ARG A 1 9.84 16.65 28.94
N LYS A 2 8.77 15.87 28.74
CA LYS A 2 8.31 14.83 29.68
C LYS A 2 8.71 13.45 29.12
N LEU A 3 9.26 12.60 29.98
CA LEU A 3 9.60 11.21 29.65
C LEU A 3 8.49 10.29 30.17
N TYR A 4 8.32 9.15 29.50
CA TYR A 4 7.38 8.09 29.87
C TYR A 4 8.18 6.80 30.00
N GLU A 5 8.14 6.18 31.19
CA GLU A 5 8.73 4.86 31.44
C GLU A 5 7.92 3.80 30.64
N ALA A 6 8.61 2.90 29.95
CA ALA A 6 7.99 1.80 29.22
C ALA A 6 9.00 0.66 29.04
N ASP A 7 8.57 -0.59 29.30
CA ASP A 7 9.37 -1.78 29.01
C ASP A 7 9.48 -2.03 27.49
N THR A 8 8.48 -1.58 26.72
CA THR A 8 8.44 -1.69 25.26
C THR A 8 7.60 -0.56 24.66
N VAL A 9 8.03 -0.06 23.51
CA VAL A 9 7.33 0.98 22.74
C VAL A 9 6.88 0.41 21.40
N ILE A 10 5.58 0.46 21.13
CA ILE A 10 5.00 0.06 19.83
C ILE A 10 4.89 1.29 18.93
N TYR A 11 5.52 1.24 17.76
CA TYR A 11 5.48 2.31 16.78
C TYR A 11 4.47 2.00 15.66
N ALA A 12 3.27 2.57 15.76
CA ALA A 12 2.17 2.37 14.83
C ALA A 12 1.72 3.68 14.15
N THR A 13 2.67 4.46 13.63
CA THR A 13 2.39 5.83 13.12
C THR A 13 1.83 5.88 11.70
N GLY A 14 1.68 4.74 11.03
CA GLY A 14 1.18 4.68 9.67
C GLY A 14 1.85 3.60 8.83
N ARG A 15 1.69 3.71 7.51
CA ARG A 15 2.23 2.78 6.51
C ARG A 15 2.85 3.56 5.37
N GLN A 16 3.89 3.01 4.77
CA GLN A 16 4.50 3.49 3.54
C GLN A 16 4.18 2.50 2.41
N SER A 17 3.83 3.01 1.23
CA SER A 17 3.60 2.18 0.06
C SER A 17 4.92 1.62 -0.49
N LEU A 18 4.87 0.38 -0.97
CA LEU A 18 5.98 -0.30 -1.66
C LEU A 18 5.90 -0.04 -3.18
N GLN A 19 5.78 1.23 -3.57
CA GLN A 19 5.59 1.62 -4.98
C GLN A 19 6.79 1.25 -5.84
N ALA A 20 8.02 1.39 -5.30
CA ALA A 20 9.24 1.13 -6.06
C ALA A 20 9.39 -0.36 -6.38
N GLU A 21 9.08 -1.22 -5.40
CA GLU A 21 9.11 -2.67 -5.54
C GLU A 21 8.05 -3.15 -6.54
N ALA A 22 6.86 -2.54 -6.52
CA ALA A 22 5.83 -2.81 -7.52
C ALA A 22 6.25 -2.31 -8.91
N ASP A 23 6.83 -1.11 -9.04
CA ASP A 23 7.27 -0.53 -10.32
C ASP A 23 8.38 -1.35 -10.98
N ALA A 24 9.22 -2.02 -10.18
CA ALA A 24 10.23 -2.94 -10.69
C ALA A 24 9.64 -4.09 -11.53
N LEU A 25 8.36 -4.43 -11.35
CA LEU A 25 7.65 -5.47 -12.11
C LEU A 25 6.93 -4.95 -13.36
N ARG A 26 6.95 -3.63 -13.63
CA ARG A 26 6.14 -3.02 -14.69
C ARG A 26 6.43 -3.53 -16.09
N PHE A 27 7.61 -4.11 -16.31
CA PHE A 27 8.05 -4.64 -17.59
C PHE A 27 7.86 -6.16 -17.72
N CYS A 28 7.26 -6.82 -16.73
CA CYS A 28 6.99 -8.26 -16.77
C CYS A 28 5.75 -8.63 -17.61
N ALA A 29 4.96 -7.64 -18.07
CA ALA A 29 3.79 -7.83 -18.91
C ALA A 29 3.58 -6.63 -19.84
N PRO A 30 2.84 -6.77 -20.96
CA PRO A 30 2.49 -5.66 -21.84
C PRO A 30 1.66 -4.56 -21.14
N GLU A 31 0.83 -4.96 -20.18
CA GLU A 31 0.00 -4.07 -19.37
C GLU A 31 0.25 -4.34 -17.89
N PHE A 32 0.44 -3.29 -17.11
CA PHE A 32 0.73 -3.36 -15.69
C PHE A 32 0.07 -2.21 -14.93
N TYR A 33 -0.66 -2.55 -13.87
CA TYR A 33 -1.39 -1.60 -13.02
C TYR A 33 -1.03 -1.81 -11.56
N GLN A 34 -0.56 -0.77 -10.89
CA GLN A 34 -0.39 -0.78 -9.44
C GLN A 34 -1.75 -0.49 -8.79
N ILE A 35 -2.21 -1.38 -7.91
CA ILE A 35 -3.49 -1.25 -7.21
C ILE A 35 -3.35 -1.54 -5.71
N GLY A 36 -4.28 -1.03 -4.92
CA GLY A 36 -4.28 -1.24 -3.47
C GLY A 36 -3.09 -0.57 -2.77
N ASP A 37 -2.67 -1.15 -1.65
CA ASP A 37 -1.74 -0.51 -0.72
C ASP A 37 -0.31 -0.33 -1.26
N CYS A 38 0.09 -1.11 -2.28
CA CYS A 38 1.38 -0.91 -2.95
C CYS A 38 1.41 0.41 -3.75
N PHE A 39 0.24 0.90 -4.18
CA PHE A 39 0.10 2.20 -4.82
C PHE A 39 -0.20 3.29 -3.79
N PHE A 40 -1.19 3.10 -2.91
CA PHE A 40 -1.52 4.06 -1.87
C PHE A 40 -2.16 3.37 -0.66
N PRO A 41 -1.58 3.45 0.56
CA PRO A 41 -2.09 2.70 1.71
C PRO A 41 -3.48 3.19 2.13
N ARG A 42 -4.49 2.32 2.02
CA ARG A 42 -5.88 2.57 2.44
C ARG A 42 -6.42 1.39 3.27
N ASN A 43 -7.71 1.40 3.54
CA ASN A 43 -8.36 0.25 4.16
C ASN A 43 -8.66 -0.83 3.09
N VAL A 44 -9.09 -2.00 3.56
CA VAL A 44 -9.39 -3.15 2.70
C VAL A 44 -10.50 -2.85 1.68
N LEU A 45 -11.49 -2.02 2.04
CA LEU A 45 -12.56 -1.64 1.12
C LEU A 45 -12.03 -0.87 -0.10
N GLU A 46 -11.14 0.10 0.12
CA GLU A 46 -10.57 0.87 -0.99
C GLU A 46 -9.67 0.00 -1.87
N ALA A 47 -8.89 -0.92 -1.28
CA ALA A 47 -8.07 -1.86 -2.04
C ALA A 47 -8.91 -2.77 -2.95
N THR A 48 -10.04 -3.30 -2.44
CA THR A 48 -10.92 -4.16 -3.22
C THR A 48 -11.72 -3.38 -4.27
N ARG A 49 -12.13 -2.14 -3.98
CA ARG A 49 -12.78 -1.26 -4.97
C ARG A 49 -11.86 -0.89 -6.12
N ALA A 50 -10.59 -0.60 -5.82
CA ALA A 50 -9.59 -0.33 -6.86
C ALA A 50 -9.42 -1.55 -7.78
N ALA A 51 -9.28 -2.74 -7.21
CA ALA A 51 -9.19 -3.98 -7.97
C ALA A 51 -10.42 -4.21 -8.86
N PHE A 52 -11.63 -4.04 -8.31
CA PHE A 52 -12.88 -4.18 -9.07
C PHE A 52 -13.00 -3.15 -10.20
N ALA A 53 -12.64 -1.89 -9.93
CA ALA A 53 -12.73 -0.83 -10.91
C ALA A 53 -11.81 -1.07 -12.11
N ILE A 54 -10.55 -1.44 -11.87
CA ILE A 54 -9.59 -1.77 -12.94
C ILE A 54 -10.06 -3.00 -13.70
N ALA A 55 -10.44 -4.09 -13.02
CA ALA A 55 -10.88 -5.31 -13.69
C ALA A 55 -12.13 -5.15 -14.58
N ARG A 56 -12.94 -4.12 -14.33
CA ARG A 56 -14.11 -3.77 -15.17
C ARG A 56 -13.75 -2.90 -16.37
N ASP A 57 -12.65 -2.15 -16.29
CA ASP A 57 -12.21 -1.19 -17.31
C ASP A 57 -11.17 -1.78 -18.29
N LEU A 58 -10.63 -2.97 -17.97
CA LEU A 58 -9.85 -3.83 -18.87
C LEU A 58 -10.77 -4.53 -19.88
#